data_AF-A0A6N8GCE0-F1
#
_entry.id   AF-A0A6N8GCE0-F1
#
_cell.length_a   1.000
_cell.length_b   1.000
_cell.length_c   1.000
_cell.angle_alpha   90.00
_cell.angle_beta   90.00
_cell.angle_gamma   90.00
#
_symmetry.space_group_name_H-M   'P 1'
#
loop_
_entity.id
_entity.type
_entity.pdbx_description
1 polymer ?
#
loop_
_entity_poly.entity_id
_entity_poly.type
_entity_poly.pdbx_seq_one_letter_code
_entity_poly.pdbx_strand_id
1 'polypeptide(L)'
;MTSYAVPVPRIPVGQTFDAAINWLRVNFQAVFDFIGLIIETCVDTLFALFSAPSATQFTLAAAAVTAGGLLARKRYVPTLIAVAVWAGFYVAEVSAGLAAGVITALPAPLFLWAMNLFGAEYVYPPLVLALLLLVALVAISFTATRERRQWVLAGVSAGVLLLILALHFIVGVQLSLIVAALLATIALVVAGWRVALFSILGFLLIISMESWENAMSSLALILVATLVAVAISLPIGVLAAQSRHVSNAAKPVLDFMQTLPAFVYLLPAIAFFSIGIVPGVIATVIFAMPPGVRLTELGIRQVDKELVEAGEAFGAPDWQILRRIQLPLALATIMAGINQIIMLSLSMVVIAGMVGAGGLGNDVYTGIAQGDVPVGFEGGIAVVILAIFLDRLTGAVTRFSPAARAQRASA
;
A
#
# COMPACT_ATOMS: atom_id res chain seq x y z
N MET A 1 8.57 63.72 -21.05
CA MET A 1 7.58 62.82 -21.66
C MET A 1 7.10 61.86 -20.58
N THR A 2 5.95 62.15 -19.98
CA THR A 2 5.31 61.32 -18.95
C THR A 2 4.70 60.09 -19.61
N SER A 3 5.17 58.91 -19.25
CA SER A 3 4.66 57.62 -19.73
C SER A 3 3.20 57.44 -19.26
N TYR A 4 2.25 57.61 -20.18
CA TYR A 4 0.84 57.23 -19.99
C TYR A 4 0.68 55.71 -20.06
N ALA A 5 1.19 54.99 -19.07
CA ALA A 5 0.93 53.56 -18.95
C ALA A 5 -0.47 53.39 -18.34
N VAL A 6 -1.44 52.92 -19.13
CA VAL A 6 -2.74 52.47 -18.63
C VAL A 6 -2.50 51.19 -17.83
N PRO A 7 -2.71 51.17 -16.50
CA PRO A 7 -2.46 49.97 -15.72
C PRO A 7 -3.49 48.91 -16.09
N VAL A 8 -3.02 47.74 -16.52
CA VAL A 8 -3.88 46.58 -16.76
C VAL A 8 -4.46 46.13 -15.41
N PRO A 9 -5.80 45.99 -15.27
CA PRO A 9 -6.41 45.55 -14.02
C PRO A 9 -5.91 44.15 -13.64
N ARG A 10 -5.50 43.97 -12.37
CA ARG A 10 -5.11 42.66 -11.85
C ARG A 10 -6.37 41.87 -11.48
N ILE A 11 -6.53 40.69 -12.07
CA ILE A 11 -7.55 39.73 -11.63
C ILE A 11 -7.04 39.09 -10.32
N PRO A 12 -7.79 39.15 -9.21
CA PRO A 12 -7.34 38.69 -7.90
C PRO A 12 -7.45 37.17 -7.75
N VAL A 13 -6.87 36.40 -8.68
CA VAL A 13 -7.00 34.93 -8.76
C VAL A 13 -6.66 34.25 -7.44
N GLY A 14 -5.62 34.71 -6.73
CA GLY A 14 -5.24 34.15 -5.43
C GLY A 14 -6.30 34.35 -4.34
N GLN A 15 -6.94 35.52 -4.27
CA GLN A 15 -8.01 35.78 -3.30
C GLN A 15 -9.28 35.00 -3.65
N THR A 16 -9.61 34.91 -4.94
CA THR A 16 -10.74 34.10 -5.40
C THR A 16 -10.51 32.62 -5.09
N PHE A 17 -9.29 32.12 -5.27
CA PHE A 17 -8.91 30.76 -4.91
C PHE A 17 -9.04 30.52 -3.40
N ASP A 18 -8.44 31.37 -2.57
CA ASP A 18 -8.50 31.24 -1.11
C ASP A 18 -9.96 31.27 -0.59
N ALA A 19 -10.78 32.20 -1.10
CA ALA A 19 -12.20 32.26 -0.78
C ALA A 19 -12.96 30.97 -1.18
N ALA A 20 -12.66 30.42 -2.35
CA ALA A 20 -13.27 29.18 -2.83
C ALA A 20 -12.87 27.97 -1.97
N ILE A 21 -11.58 27.85 -1.62
CA ILE A 21 -11.08 26.79 -0.75
C ILE A 21 -11.71 26.88 0.64
N ASN A 22 -11.76 28.07 1.22
CA ASN A 22 -12.37 28.28 2.53
C ASN A 22 -13.87 27.93 2.52
N TRP A 23 -14.59 28.34 1.47
CA TRP A 23 -15.99 27.94 1.32
C TRP A 23 -16.14 26.41 1.23
N LEU A 24 -15.32 25.73 0.41
CA LEU A 24 -15.35 24.28 0.29
C LEU A 24 -15.04 23.60 1.62
N ARG A 25 -13.99 24.05 2.34
CA ARG A 25 -13.58 23.48 3.61
C ARG A 25 -14.68 23.56 4.66
N VAL A 26 -15.35 24.71 4.75
CA VAL A 26 -16.45 24.93 5.70
C VAL A 26 -17.68 24.07 5.37
N ASN A 27 -18.03 23.93 4.08
CA ASN A 27 -19.23 23.20 3.69
C ASN A 27 -19.05 21.68 3.61
N PHE A 28 -17.83 21.21 3.34
CA PHE A 28 -17.53 19.78 3.12
C PHE A 28 -16.51 19.22 4.12
N GLN A 29 -16.33 19.89 5.27
CA GLN A 29 -15.34 19.49 6.27
C GLN A 29 -15.42 18.01 6.63
N ALA A 30 -16.63 17.50 6.92
CA ALA A 30 -16.84 16.10 7.28
C ALA A 30 -16.34 15.11 6.21
N VAL A 31 -16.43 15.48 4.93
CA VAL A 31 -15.94 14.65 3.82
C VAL A 31 -14.41 14.66 3.79
N PHE A 32 -13.80 15.84 3.95
CA PHE A 32 -12.33 15.96 4.01
C PHE A 32 -11.74 15.24 5.22
N ASP A 33 -12.35 15.40 6.40
CA ASP A 33 -11.93 14.72 7.63
C ASP A 33 -12.04 13.20 7.47
N PHE A 34 -13.13 12.71 6.85
CA PHE A 34 -13.30 11.28 6.57
C PHE A 34 -12.26 10.73 5.60
N ILE A 35 -11.97 11.46 4.51
CA ILE A 35 -10.92 11.09 3.55
C ILE A 35 -9.55 11.07 4.23
N GLY A 36 -9.25 12.11 5.02
CA GLY A 36 -8.00 12.21 5.78
C GLY A 36 -7.83 11.03 6.72
N LEU A 37 -8.87 10.74 7.51
CA LEU A 37 -8.89 9.60 8.44
C LEU A 37 -8.62 8.27 7.73
N ILE A 38 -9.26 8.01 6.58
CA ILE A 38 -9.02 6.78 5.82
C ILE A 38 -7.56 6.70 5.36
N ILE A 39 -7.04 7.78 4.77
CA ILE A 39 -5.69 7.79 4.23
C ILE A 39 -4.66 7.61 5.35
N GLU A 40 -4.76 8.37 6.43
CA GLU A 40 -3.89 8.24 7.61
C GLU A 40 -3.96 6.84 8.18
N THR A 41 -5.16 6.32 8.44
CA THR A 41 -5.34 4.97 8.97
C THR A 41 -4.70 3.92 8.06
N CYS A 42 -4.87 4.04 6.73
CA CYS A 42 -4.24 3.10 5.78
C CYS A 42 -2.71 3.19 5.79
N VAL A 43 -2.14 4.41 5.79
CA VAL A 43 -0.69 4.60 5.80
C VAL A 43 -0.10 4.14 7.12
N ASP A 44 -0.67 4.53 8.26
CA ASP A 44 -0.19 4.18 9.59
C ASP A 44 -0.30 2.67 9.85
N THR A 45 -1.39 2.04 9.40
CA THR A 45 -1.55 0.58 9.52
C THR A 45 -0.48 -0.15 8.71
N LEU A 46 -0.21 0.29 7.48
CA LEU A 46 0.85 -0.31 6.66
C LEU A 46 2.25 -0.01 7.19
N PHE A 47 2.49 1.19 7.69
CA PHE A 47 3.73 1.56 8.34
C PHE A 47 3.97 0.65 9.55
N ALA A 48 3.02 0.54 10.47
CA ALA A 48 3.10 -0.32 11.65
C ALA A 48 3.36 -1.78 11.27
N LEU A 49 2.70 -2.27 10.21
CA LEU A 49 2.91 -3.63 9.70
C LEU A 49 4.36 -3.87 9.23
N PHE A 50 5.03 -2.86 8.70
CA PHE A 50 6.38 -3.00 8.15
C PHE A 50 7.49 -2.61 9.14
N SER A 51 7.28 -1.59 9.96
CA SER A 51 8.30 -1.07 10.89
C SER A 51 8.36 -1.88 12.18
N ALA A 52 7.19 -2.13 12.77
CA ALA A 52 7.06 -2.79 14.06
C ALA A 52 5.86 -3.75 14.10
N PRO A 53 5.85 -4.82 13.27
CA PRO A 53 4.72 -5.73 13.24
C PRO A 53 4.40 -6.31 14.61
N SER A 54 3.21 -6.02 15.13
CA SER A 54 2.80 -6.56 16.41
C SER A 54 2.63 -8.08 16.31
N ALA A 55 2.81 -8.76 17.45
CA ALA A 55 2.58 -10.20 17.56
C ALA A 55 1.19 -10.61 17.03
N THR A 56 0.20 -9.73 17.13
CA THR A 56 -1.17 -9.89 16.66
C THR A 56 -1.38 -9.61 15.17
N GLN A 57 -0.55 -8.78 14.53
CA GLN A 57 -0.52 -8.63 13.09
C GLN A 57 0.06 -9.88 12.41
N PHE A 58 1.02 -10.54 13.04
CA PHE A 58 1.45 -11.85 12.57
C PHE A 58 0.31 -12.89 12.68
N THR A 59 -0.42 -12.92 13.81
CA THR A 59 -1.59 -13.81 13.93
C THR A 59 -2.71 -13.47 12.94
N LEU A 60 -2.89 -12.20 12.56
CA LEU A 60 -3.75 -11.80 11.44
C LEU A 60 -3.34 -12.51 10.16
N ALA A 61 -2.06 -12.43 9.79
CA ALA A 61 -1.58 -13.00 8.53
C ALA A 61 -1.87 -14.50 8.47
N ALA A 62 -1.65 -15.22 9.57
CA ALA A 62 -2.01 -16.63 9.69
C ALA A 62 -3.54 -16.86 9.63
N ALA A 63 -4.33 -16.01 10.31
CA ALA A 63 -5.78 -16.06 10.26
C ALA A 63 -6.29 -15.86 8.83
N ALA A 64 -5.74 -14.91 8.08
CA ALA A 64 -6.09 -14.64 6.69
C ALA A 64 -5.75 -15.81 5.77
N VAL A 65 -4.58 -16.44 5.93
CA VAL A 65 -4.22 -17.66 5.18
C VAL A 65 -5.21 -18.80 5.47
N THR A 66 -5.58 -18.96 6.75
CA THR A 66 -6.52 -20.01 7.18
C THR A 66 -7.94 -19.72 6.67
N ALA A 67 -8.40 -18.48 6.79
CA ALA A 67 -9.71 -17.99 6.33
C ALA A 67 -9.83 -18.05 4.81
N GLY A 68 -8.78 -17.70 4.06
CA GLY A 68 -8.75 -17.84 2.60
C GLY A 68 -8.94 -19.29 2.15
N GLY A 69 -8.34 -20.24 2.86
CA GLY A 69 -8.55 -21.66 2.64
C GLY A 69 -9.99 -22.13 2.92
N LEU A 70 -10.70 -21.47 3.83
CA LEU A 70 -12.12 -21.73 4.14
C LEU A 70 -13.07 -21.08 3.12
N LEU A 71 -12.79 -19.85 2.70
CA LEU A 71 -13.57 -19.08 1.70
C LEU A 71 -13.56 -19.71 0.31
N ALA A 72 -12.40 -20.20 -0.14
CA ALA A 72 -12.27 -20.90 -1.42
C ALA A 72 -13.21 -22.12 -1.54
N ARG A 73 -13.77 -22.58 -0.41
CA ARG A 73 -14.66 -23.73 -0.32
C ARG A 73 -16.08 -23.37 0.14
N LYS A 74 -16.46 -22.09 0.07
CA LYS A 74 -17.79 -21.60 0.43
C LYS A 74 -18.21 -21.91 1.88
N ARG A 75 -17.25 -22.09 2.80
CA ARG A 75 -17.52 -22.29 4.24
C ARG A 75 -17.59 -20.96 4.98
N TYR A 76 -18.69 -20.25 4.80
CA TYR A 76 -18.84 -18.88 5.28
C TYR A 76 -18.88 -18.77 6.81
N VAL A 77 -19.58 -19.65 7.52
CA VAL A 77 -19.74 -19.56 8.99
C VAL A 77 -18.40 -19.68 9.75
N PRO A 78 -17.54 -20.69 9.52
CA PRO A 78 -16.24 -20.78 10.19
C PRO A 78 -15.29 -19.64 9.81
N THR A 79 -15.38 -19.17 8.55
CA THR A 79 -14.61 -18.00 8.11
C THR A 79 -15.03 -16.75 8.88
N LEU A 80 -16.34 -16.51 9.00
CA LEU A 80 -16.88 -15.38 9.74
C LEU A 80 -16.48 -15.42 11.21
N ILE A 81 -16.51 -16.59 11.85
CA ILE A 81 -16.05 -16.74 13.24
C ILE A 81 -14.56 -16.41 13.37
N ALA A 82 -13.70 -16.96 12.51
CA ALA A 82 -12.26 -16.68 12.55
C ALA A 82 -11.94 -15.20 12.32
N VAL A 83 -12.60 -14.57 11.35
CA VAL A 83 -12.45 -13.14 11.04
C VAL A 83 -13.01 -12.28 12.18
N ALA A 84 -14.16 -12.63 12.75
CA ALA A 84 -14.76 -11.87 13.85
C ALA A 84 -13.96 -11.97 15.16
N VAL A 85 -13.43 -13.16 15.49
CA VAL A 85 -12.53 -13.35 16.64
C VAL A 85 -11.28 -12.50 16.46
N TRP A 86 -10.63 -12.61 15.29
CA TRP A 86 -9.45 -11.82 15.01
C TRP A 86 -9.74 -10.31 15.05
N ALA A 87 -10.78 -9.86 14.34
CA ALA A 87 -11.15 -8.44 14.29
C ALA A 87 -11.51 -7.91 15.68
N GLY A 88 -12.18 -8.71 16.52
CA GLY A 88 -12.47 -8.35 17.90
C GLY A 88 -11.21 -8.14 18.75
N PHE A 89 -10.22 -9.02 18.63
CA PHE A 89 -8.94 -8.87 19.34
C PHE A 89 -8.07 -7.73 18.78
N TYR A 90 -8.04 -7.57 17.46
CA TYR A 90 -7.30 -6.47 16.82
C TYR A 90 -7.90 -5.12 17.17
N VAL A 91 -9.23 -4.98 17.09
CA VAL A 91 -9.92 -3.79 17.58
C VAL A 91 -9.63 -3.61 19.07
N ALA A 92 -9.72 -4.65 19.90
CA ALA A 92 -9.41 -4.52 21.33
C ALA A 92 -7.97 -4.11 21.65
N GLU A 93 -7.00 -4.38 20.78
CA GLU A 93 -5.61 -3.95 20.93
C GLU A 93 -5.37 -2.54 20.37
N VAL A 94 -5.91 -2.26 19.17
CA VAL A 94 -5.75 -0.97 18.47
C VAL A 94 -6.60 0.13 19.11
N SER A 95 -7.83 -0.19 19.50
CA SER A 95 -8.74 0.76 20.12
C SER A 95 -8.54 0.86 21.63
N ALA A 96 -7.67 0.05 22.24
CA ALA A 96 -7.54 0.06 23.68
C ALA A 96 -6.25 -0.55 24.25
N GLY A 97 -5.59 0.24 25.10
CA GLY A 97 -4.87 -0.29 26.27
C GLY A 97 -5.76 -1.05 27.26
N LEU A 98 -7.01 -1.44 26.91
CA LEU A 98 -7.92 -2.22 27.77
C LEU A 98 -7.53 -3.70 27.79
N ALA A 99 -7.18 -4.32 26.65
CA ALA A 99 -6.72 -5.71 26.66
C ALA A 99 -5.37 -5.82 27.39
N ALA A 100 -4.45 -4.89 27.09
CA ALA A 100 -3.23 -4.71 27.85
C ALA A 100 -3.53 -4.42 29.33
N GLY A 101 -4.48 -3.54 29.61
CA GLY A 101 -4.93 -3.12 30.94
C GLY A 101 -5.48 -4.28 31.78
N VAL A 102 -6.31 -5.14 31.19
CA VAL A 102 -6.83 -6.36 31.82
C VAL A 102 -5.68 -7.33 32.11
N ILE A 103 -4.79 -7.56 31.15
CA ILE A 103 -3.62 -8.44 31.35
C ILE A 103 -2.72 -7.90 32.47
N THR A 104 -2.49 -6.59 32.52
CA THR A 104 -1.70 -5.94 33.58
C THR A 104 -2.42 -5.89 34.93
N ALA A 105 -3.75 -5.93 34.95
CA ALA A 105 -4.55 -5.96 36.18
C ALA A 105 -4.74 -7.38 36.75
N LEU A 106 -4.50 -8.42 35.94
CA LEU A 106 -4.59 -9.81 36.36
C LEU A 106 -3.39 -10.20 37.25
N PRO A 107 -3.59 -11.09 38.26
CA PRO A 107 -2.50 -11.50 39.15
C PRO A 107 -1.33 -12.14 38.39
N ALA A 108 -0.10 -11.68 38.66
CA ALA A 108 1.13 -12.20 38.05
C ALA A 108 1.28 -13.75 38.10
N PRO A 109 0.83 -14.48 39.15
CA PRO A 109 0.86 -15.94 39.18
C PRO A 109 0.20 -16.64 37.98
N LEU A 110 -0.80 -16.01 37.34
CA LEU A 110 -1.47 -16.56 36.17
C LEU A 110 -0.57 -16.59 34.93
N PHE A 111 0.51 -15.80 34.92
CA PHE A 111 1.42 -15.64 33.80
C PHE A 111 2.85 -16.09 34.10
N LEU A 112 3.10 -16.71 35.26
CA LEU A 112 4.44 -17.24 35.60
C LEU A 112 4.98 -18.20 34.55
N TRP A 113 4.11 -18.98 33.92
CA TRP A 113 4.51 -19.86 32.81
C TRP A 113 5.09 -19.06 31.65
N ALA A 114 4.49 -17.92 31.28
CA ALA A 114 4.95 -17.06 30.20
C ALA A 114 6.23 -16.32 30.60
N MET A 115 6.24 -15.72 31.80
CA MET A 115 7.43 -15.04 32.34
C MET A 115 8.64 -15.99 32.42
N ASN A 116 8.45 -17.21 32.90
CA ASN A 116 9.51 -18.22 32.96
C ASN A 116 9.94 -18.73 31.58
N LEU A 117 9.00 -18.89 30.64
CA LEU A 117 9.29 -19.34 29.28
C LEU A 117 10.15 -18.32 28.51
N PHE A 118 9.90 -17.03 28.72
CA PHE A 118 10.58 -15.94 28.01
C PHE A 118 11.67 -15.25 28.83
N GLY A 119 11.94 -15.71 30.06
CA GLY A 119 12.92 -15.09 30.96
C GLY A 119 12.62 -13.62 31.26
N ALA A 120 11.34 -13.24 31.27
CA ALA A 120 10.91 -11.84 31.40
C ALA A 120 10.44 -11.51 32.82
N GLU A 121 10.82 -10.34 33.31
CA GLU A 121 10.40 -9.84 34.64
C GLU A 121 8.96 -9.29 34.65
N TYR A 122 8.38 -9.03 33.49
CA TYR A 122 7.02 -8.54 33.32
C TYR A 122 6.31 -9.23 32.16
N VAL A 123 4.97 -9.17 32.19
CA VAL A 123 4.13 -9.72 31.14
C VAL A 123 4.03 -8.72 30.00
N TYR A 124 4.52 -9.07 28.81
CA TYR A 124 4.30 -8.28 27.60
C TYR A 124 2.92 -8.60 27.01
N PRO A 125 1.90 -7.72 27.16
CA PRO A 125 0.52 -8.10 26.84
C PRO A 125 0.28 -8.51 25.37
N PRO A 126 0.90 -7.87 24.35
CA PRO A 126 0.74 -8.29 22.96
C PRO A 126 1.22 -9.74 22.70
N LEU A 127 2.27 -10.19 23.39
CA LEU A 127 2.75 -11.56 23.27
C LEU A 127 1.74 -12.56 23.84
N VAL A 128 1.14 -12.26 25.00
CA VAL A 128 0.09 -13.10 25.60
C VAL A 128 -1.13 -13.17 24.68
N LEU A 129 -1.58 -12.04 24.13
CA LEU A 129 -2.70 -12.00 23.19
C LEU A 129 -2.41 -12.83 21.92
N ALA A 130 -1.20 -12.72 21.37
CA ALA A 130 -0.82 -13.48 20.20
C ALA A 130 -0.77 -15.00 20.47
N LEU A 131 -0.27 -15.43 21.63
CA LEU A 131 -0.28 -16.84 22.03
C LEU A 131 -1.71 -17.36 22.20
N LEU A 132 -2.60 -16.59 22.84
CA LEU A 132 -4.02 -16.95 22.99
C LEU A 132 -4.72 -17.05 21.63
N LEU A 133 -4.51 -16.07 20.73
CA LEU A 133 -5.03 -16.09 19.37
C LEU A 133 -4.51 -17.27 18.56
N LEU A 134 -3.23 -17.61 18.70
CA LEU A 134 -2.61 -18.73 18.02
C LEU A 134 -3.24 -20.05 18.49
N VAL A 135 -3.42 -20.24 19.80
CA VAL A 135 -4.12 -21.41 20.35
C VAL A 135 -5.57 -21.46 19.85
N ALA A 136 -6.28 -20.33 19.83
CA ALA A 136 -7.64 -20.25 19.31
C ALA A 136 -7.71 -20.59 17.82
N LEU A 137 -6.80 -20.07 16.99
CA LEU A 137 -6.72 -20.36 15.55
C LEU A 137 -6.45 -21.84 15.27
N VAL A 138 -5.53 -22.45 16.03
CA VAL A 138 -5.25 -23.88 15.95
C VAL A 138 -6.49 -24.68 16.35
N ALA A 139 -7.13 -24.36 17.48
CA ALA A 139 -8.34 -25.04 17.93
C ALA A 139 -9.51 -24.91 16.92
N ILE A 140 -9.72 -23.72 16.34
CA ILE A 140 -10.73 -23.49 15.29
C ILE A 140 -10.41 -24.31 14.04
N SER A 141 -9.15 -24.40 13.63
CA SER A 141 -8.77 -25.20 12.47
C SER A 141 -9.04 -26.70 12.68
N PHE A 142 -8.77 -27.19 13.89
CA PHE A 142 -9.01 -28.58 14.28
C PHE A 142 -10.51 -28.93 14.38
N THR A 143 -11.33 -27.99 14.86
CA THR A 143 -12.77 -28.21 15.07
C THR A 143 -13.61 -27.97 13.81
N ALA A 144 -13.22 -27.00 12.98
CA ALA A 144 -14.00 -26.62 11.80
C ALA A 144 -13.79 -27.55 10.58
N THR A 145 -12.75 -28.37 10.57
CA THR A 145 -12.33 -29.11 9.36
C THR A 145 -11.81 -30.52 9.71
N ARG A 146 -12.17 -31.56 8.94
CA ARG A 146 -11.62 -32.94 9.08
C ARG A 146 -10.56 -33.26 8.02
N GLU A 147 -10.09 -32.26 7.26
CA GLU A 147 -9.31 -32.49 6.05
C GLU A 147 -7.82 -32.18 6.23
N ARG A 148 -6.97 -33.20 5.99
CA ARG A 148 -5.52 -33.17 6.20
C ARG A 148 -4.80 -31.91 5.66
N ARG A 149 -5.23 -31.35 4.53
CA ARG A 149 -4.59 -30.16 3.92
C ARG A 149 -4.76 -28.89 4.76
N GLN A 150 -5.93 -28.66 5.35
CA GLN A 150 -6.19 -27.46 6.17
C GLN A 150 -5.49 -27.53 7.52
N TRP A 151 -5.36 -28.75 8.06
CA TRP A 151 -4.57 -29.02 9.26
C TRP A 151 -3.09 -28.71 9.04
N VAL A 152 -2.56 -29.14 7.89
CA VAL A 152 -1.18 -28.80 7.50
C VAL A 152 -1.02 -27.29 7.34
N LEU A 153 -1.95 -26.60 6.66
CA LEU A 153 -1.87 -25.15 6.51
C LEU A 153 -1.89 -24.42 7.86
N ALA A 154 -2.83 -24.74 8.74
CA ALA A 154 -2.92 -24.10 10.05
C ALA A 154 -1.73 -24.46 10.96
N GLY A 155 -1.26 -25.70 10.92
CA GLY A 155 -0.06 -26.13 11.65
C GLY A 155 1.20 -25.42 11.15
N VAL A 156 1.35 -25.26 9.84
CA VAL A 156 2.46 -24.50 9.23
C VAL A 156 2.35 -23.03 9.61
N SER A 157 1.18 -22.41 9.50
CA SER A 157 0.98 -21.01 9.90
C SER A 157 1.30 -20.80 11.38
N ALA A 158 0.77 -21.65 12.28
CA ALA A 158 1.08 -21.58 13.71
C ALA A 158 2.57 -21.81 14.00
N GLY A 159 3.21 -22.76 13.30
CA GLY A 159 4.65 -23.02 13.44
C GLY A 159 5.50 -21.83 13.00
N VAL A 160 5.16 -21.18 11.88
CA VAL A 160 5.83 -19.97 11.39
C VAL A 160 5.67 -18.82 12.38
N LEU A 161 4.47 -18.64 12.95
CA LEU A 161 4.23 -17.62 13.96
C LEU A 161 5.02 -17.85 15.24
N LEU A 162 5.00 -19.09 15.76
CA LEU A 162 5.79 -19.45 16.93
C LEU A 162 7.28 -19.23 16.68
N LEU A 163 7.76 -19.53 15.47
CA LEU A 163 9.15 -19.25 15.09
C LEU A 163 9.43 -17.74 15.09
N ILE A 164 8.59 -16.92 14.49
CA ILE A 164 8.76 -15.45 14.47
C ILE A 164 8.78 -14.89 15.89
N LEU A 165 7.82 -15.31 16.73
CA LEU A 165 7.74 -14.88 18.13
C LEU A 165 8.96 -15.35 18.93
N ALA A 166 9.41 -16.59 18.73
CA ALA A 166 10.61 -17.11 19.38
C ALA A 166 11.87 -16.36 18.93
N LEU A 167 12.04 -16.11 17.63
CA LEU A 167 13.17 -15.34 17.11
C LEU A 167 13.21 -13.93 17.72
N HIS A 168 12.07 -13.26 17.83
CA HIS A 168 12.02 -11.92 18.39
C HIS A 168 12.19 -11.89 19.91
N PHE A 169 11.35 -12.62 20.66
CA PHE A 169 11.32 -12.53 22.12
C PHE A 169 12.34 -13.42 22.84
N ILE A 170 12.78 -14.52 22.22
CA ILE A 170 13.74 -15.46 22.85
C ILE A 170 15.15 -15.21 22.33
N VAL A 171 15.32 -15.17 21.00
CA VAL A 171 16.64 -14.98 20.38
C VAL A 171 17.04 -13.49 20.35
N GLY A 172 16.08 -12.57 20.49
CA GLY A 172 16.36 -11.13 20.46
C GLY A 172 16.59 -10.59 19.05
N VAL A 173 16.13 -11.29 18.00
CA VAL A 173 16.26 -10.83 16.62
C VAL A 173 15.42 -9.56 16.43
N GLN A 174 16.07 -8.53 15.91
CA GLN A 174 15.41 -7.28 15.56
C GLN A 174 14.29 -7.53 14.55
N LEU A 175 13.15 -6.90 14.79
CA LEU A 175 11.94 -7.12 13.99
C LEU A 175 12.12 -6.65 12.53
N SER A 176 12.93 -5.60 12.33
CA SER A 176 13.36 -5.12 11.01
C SER A 176 14.01 -6.21 10.16
N LEU A 177 14.84 -7.08 10.75
CA LEU A 177 15.48 -8.20 10.05
C LEU A 177 14.46 -9.25 9.62
N ILE A 178 13.45 -9.52 10.47
CA ILE A 178 12.38 -10.47 10.15
C ILE A 178 11.55 -9.96 8.98
N VAL A 179 11.16 -8.68 9.00
CA VAL A 179 10.40 -8.05 7.91
C VAL A 179 11.22 -7.96 6.64
N ALA A 180 12.49 -7.57 6.73
CA ALA A 180 13.41 -7.56 5.58
C ALA A 180 13.53 -8.95 4.93
N ALA A 181 13.65 -10.02 5.73
CA ALA A 181 13.67 -11.39 5.23
C ALA A 181 12.35 -11.79 4.57
N LEU A 182 11.21 -11.35 5.11
CA LEU A 182 9.89 -11.59 4.53
C LEU A 182 9.75 -10.87 3.17
N LEU A 183 10.11 -9.59 3.09
CA LEU A 183 10.10 -8.82 1.83
C LEU A 183 11.07 -9.42 0.79
N ALA A 184 12.24 -9.89 1.22
CA ALA A 184 13.18 -10.60 0.34
C ALA A 184 12.62 -11.95 -0.15
N THR A 185 11.86 -12.66 0.68
CA THR A 185 11.19 -13.90 0.29
C THR A 185 10.10 -13.63 -0.74
N ILE A 186 9.34 -12.53 -0.59
CA ILE A 186 8.39 -12.07 -1.62
C ILE A 186 9.15 -11.79 -2.94
N ALA A 187 10.28 -11.10 -2.88
CA ALA A 187 11.12 -10.87 -4.05
C ALA A 187 11.64 -12.16 -4.70
N LEU A 188 12.01 -13.16 -3.90
CA LEU A 188 12.45 -14.46 -4.38
C LEU A 188 11.35 -15.17 -5.18
N VAL A 189 10.13 -15.19 -4.64
CA VAL A 189 8.98 -15.86 -5.26
C VAL A 189 8.51 -15.14 -6.51
N VAL A 190 8.46 -13.80 -6.48
CA VAL A 190 7.87 -12.99 -7.55
C VAL A 190 8.88 -12.71 -8.67
N ALA A 191 10.11 -12.31 -8.32
CA ALA A 191 11.09 -11.77 -9.25
C ALA A 191 12.39 -12.60 -9.36
N GLY A 192 12.54 -13.63 -8.52
CA GLY A 192 13.66 -14.59 -8.57
C GLY A 192 14.84 -14.22 -7.66
N TRP A 193 15.82 -15.13 -7.61
CA TRP A 193 16.91 -15.09 -6.62
C TRP A 193 17.81 -13.85 -6.69
N ARG A 194 18.02 -13.29 -7.89
CA ARG A 194 18.85 -12.08 -8.06
C ARG A 194 18.23 -10.87 -7.36
N VAL A 195 16.91 -10.74 -7.46
CA VAL A 195 16.16 -9.66 -6.81
C VAL A 195 16.09 -9.90 -5.32
N ALA A 196 15.87 -11.14 -4.88
CA ALA A 196 15.92 -11.49 -3.46
C ALA A 196 17.25 -11.15 -2.80
N LEU A 197 18.37 -11.49 -3.45
CA LEU A 197 19.71 -11.18 -2.97
C LEU A 197 19.91 -9.66 -2.89
N PHE A 198 19.51 -8.92 -3.92
CA PHE A 198 19.51 -7.45 -3.88
C PHE A 198 18.67 -6.91 -2.72
N SER A 199 17.46 -7.42 -2.51
CA SER A 199 16.58 -7.00 -1.41
C SER A 199 17.21 -7.25 -0.05
N ILE A 200 17.83 -8.41 0.17
CA ILE A 200 18.51 -8.72 1.44
C ILE A 200 19.63 -7.71 1.68
N LEU A 201 20.54 -7.54 0.70
CA LEU A 201 21.68 -6.64 0.86
C LEU A 201 21.24 -5.18 1.01
N GLY A 202 20.26 -4.74 0.23
CA GLY A 202 19.71 -3.39 0.29
C GLY A 202 19.00 -3.09 1.60
N PHE A 203 18.15 -4.01 2.09
CA PHE A 203 17.48 -3.82 3.37
C PHE A 203 18.43 -3.91 4.56
N LEU A 204 19.44 -4.78 4.53
CA LEU A 204 20.49 -4.78 5.54
C LEU A 204 21.26 -3.46 5.57
N LEU A 205 21.52 -2.85 4.42
CA LEU A 205 22.13 -1.52 4.35
C LEU A 205 21.21 -0.45 4.96
N ILE A 206 19.92 -0.44 4.62
CA ILE A 206 18.94 0.48 5.21
C ILE A 206 18.88 0.36 6.74
N ILE A 207 18.88 -0.88 7.25
CA ILE A 207 18.89 -1.15 8.70
C ILE A 207 20.19 -0.64 9.33
N SER A 208 21.34 -0.84 8.66
CA SER A 208 22.64 -0.36 9.13
C SER A 208 22.79 1.16 9.15
N MET A 209 22.03 1.88 8.31
CA MET A 209 21.97 3.35 8.28
C MET A 209 20.87 3.91 9.20
N GLU A 210 20.28 3.07 10.08
CA GLU A 210 19.17 3.44 10.98
C GLU A 210 17.95 4.05 10.25
N SER A 211 17.86 3.88 8.93
CA SER A 211 16.83 4.48 8.07
C SER A 211 15.63 3.57 7.85
N TRP A 212 15.51 2.48 8.61
CA TRP A 212 14.47 1.46 8.43
C TRP A 212 13.06 2.04 8.61
N GLU A 213 12.82 2.78 9.69
CA GLU A 213 11.52 3.37 9.96
C GLU A 213 11.14 4.36 8.86
N ASN A 214 12.06 5.23 8.46
CA ASN A 214 11.84 6.20 7.39
C ASN A 214 11.57 5.51 6.04
N ALA A 215 12.28 4.42 5.75
CA ALA A 215 12.06 3.60 4.56
C ALA A 215 10.67 2.95 4.56
N MET A 216 10.25 2.35 5.67
CA MET A 216 8.94 1.71 5.78
C MET A 216 7.80 2.73 5.75
N SER A 217 8.01 3.93 6.30
CA SER A 217 7.07 5.05 6.20
C SER A 217 6.88 5.49 4.74
N SER A 218 7.97 5.69 4.00
CA SER A 218 7.90 6.00 2.56
C SER A 218 7.26 4.88 1.75
N LEU A 219 7.60 3.62 2.04
CA LEU A 219 7.01 2.46 1.38
C LEU A 219 5.50 2.39 1.61
N ALA A 220 5.02 2.59 2.85
CA ALA A 220 3.60 2.61 3.17
C ALA A 220 2.86 3.72 2.42
N LEU A 221 3.41 4.94 2.43
CA LEU A 221 2.83 6.08 1.70
C LEU A 221 2.73 5.80 0.20
N ILE A 222 3.79 5.28 -0.42
CA ILE A 222 3.82 4.96 -1.85
C ILE A 222 2.80 3.88 -2.19
N LEU A 223 2.68 2.83 -1.36
CA LEU A 223 1.73 1.76 -1.60
C LEU A 223 0.28 2.25 -1.50
N VAL A 224 -0.05 3.09 -0.51
CA VAL A 224 -1.38 3.68 -0.39
C VAL A 224 -1.66 4.63 -1.56
N ALA A 225 -0.75 5.55 -1.87
CA ALA A 225 -0.91 6.47 -2.99
C ALA A 225 -1.07 5.73 -4.32
N THR A 226 -0.25 4.71 -4.56
CA THR A 226 -0.36 3.84 -5.74
C THR A 226 -1.72 3.16 -5.78
N LEU A 227 -2.16 2.55 -4.68
CA LEU A 227 -3.43 1.83 -4.63
C LEU A 227 -4.60 2.75 -4.96
N VAL A 228 -4.64 3.94 -4.36
CA VAL A 228 -5.65 4.96 -4.62
C VAL A 228 -5.58 5.43 -6.07
N ALA A 229 -4.38 5.73 -6.58
CA ALA A 229 -4.18 6.16 -7.96
C ALA A 229 -4.63 5.09 -8.96
N VAL A 230 -4.34 3.80 -8.73
CA VAL A 230 -4.81 2.68 -9.57
C VAL A 230 -6.32 2.54 -9.48
N ALA A 231 -6.90 2.60 -8.27
CA ALA A 231 -8.34 2.50 -8.05
C ALA A 231 -9.14 3.58 -8.79
N ILE A 232 -8.55 4.77 -9.00
CA ILE A 232 -9.16 5.86 -9.77
C ILE A 232 -8.79 5.77 -11.26
N SER A 233 -7.53 5.45 -11.58
CA SER A 233 -7.04 5.41 -12.96
C SER A 233 -7.74 4.37 -13.82
N LEU A 234 -7.93 3.16 -13.28
CA LEU A 234 -8.49 2.05 -14.05
C LEU A 234 -9.95 2.32 -14.46
N PRO A 235 -10.88 2.72 -13.56
CA PRO A 235 -12.24 3.05 -13.97
C PRO A 235 -12.28 4.19 -15.00
N ILE A 236 -11.52 5.27 -14.80
CA ILE A 236 -11.50 6.39 -15.76
C ILE A 236 -10.96 5.92 -17.12
N GLY A 237 -9.88 5.14 -17.14
CA GLY A 237 -9.31 4.59 -18.37
C GLY A 237 -10.26 3.65 -19.11
N VAL A 238 -11.01 2.81 -18.37
CA VAL A 238 -12.03 1.92 -18.92
C VAL A 238 -13.20 2.72 -19.52
N LEU A 239 -13.68 3.76 -18.82
CA LEU A 239 -14.74 4.64 -19.31
C LEU A 239 -14.30 5.44 -20.55
N ALA A 240 -13.05 5.94 -20.54
CA ALA A 240 -12.45 6.64 -21.68
C ALA A 240 -12.26 5.72 -22.89
N ALA A 241 -11.97 4.43 -22.68
CA ALA A 241 -11.90 3.45 -23.77
C ALA A 241 -13.24 3.24 -24.46
N GLN A 242 -14.32 3.16 -23.67
CA GLN A 242 -15.68 2.91 -24.17
C GLN A 242 -16.32 4.15 -24.81
N SER A 243 -16.03 5.35 -24.32
CA SER A 243 -16.65 6.59 -24.80
C SER A 243 -15.63 7.61 -25.30
N ARG A 244 -15.76 7.99 -26.58
CA ARG A 244 -14.96 9.08 -27.18
C ARG A 244 -15.20 10.42 -26.46
N HIS A 245 -16.40 10.66 -25.95
CA HIS A 245 -16.71 11.88 -25.20
C HIS A 245 -15.95 11.92 -23.88
N VAL A 246 -15.94 10.80 -23.13
CA VAL A 246 -15.17 10.70 -21.89
C VAL A 246 -13.67 10.85 -22.15
N SER A 247 -13.14 10.19 -23.19
CA SER A 247 -11.73 10.35 -23.61
C SER A 247 -11.38 11.81 -23.91
N ASN A 248 -12.19 12.48 -24.72
CA ASN A 248 -11.94 13.87 -25.10
C ASN A 248 -12.07 14.85 -23.93
N ALA A 249 -12.95 14.57 -22.96
CA ALA A 249 -13.07 15.36 -21.74
C ALA A 249 -11.94 15.10 -20.73
N ALA A 250 -11.48 13.86 -20.63
CA ALA A 250 -10.41 13.48 -19.70
C ALA A 250 -9.04 14.00 -20.14
N LYS A 251 -8.72 13.94 -21.45
CA LYS A 251 -7.39 14.32 -21.97
C LYS A 251 -6.86 15.67 -21.47
N PRO A 252 -7.59 16.80 -21.58
CA PRO A 252 -7.11 18.08 -21.08
C PRO A 252 -6.81 18.09 -19.58
N VAL A 253 -7.64 17.38 -18.79
CA VAL A 253 -7.45 17.25 -17.34
C VAL A 253 -6.19 16.46 -17.04
N LEU A 254 -5.97 15.32 -17.73
CA LEU A 254 -4.77 14.51 -17.59
C LEU A 254 -3.51 15.25 -18.05
N ASP A 255 -3.61 16.05 -19.11
CA ASP A 255 -2.51 16.88 -19.61
C ASP A 255 -2.16 17.98 -18.59
N PHE A 256 -3.16 18.66 -18.04
CA PHE A 256 -2.98 19.60 -16.94
C PHE A 256 -2.31 18.92 -15.72
N MET A 257 -2.79 17.74 -15.35
CA MET A 257 -2.24 16.94 -14.24
C MET A 257 -0.78 16.49 -14.46
N GLN A 258 -0.30 16.41 -15.69
CA GLN A 258 1.12 16.07 -15.96
C GLN A 258 2.01 17.30 -16.13
N THR A 259 1.44 18.44 -16.50
CA THR A 259 2.20 19.65 -16.84
C THR A 259 2.41 20.58 -15.64
N LEU A 260 1.56 20.53 -14.61
CA LEU A 260 1.82 21.34 -13.41
C LEU A 260 3.05 20.81 -12.66
N PRO A 261 3.91 21.71 -12.15
CA PRO A 261 4.98 21.32 -11.24
C PRO A 261 4.44 20.64 -9.99
N ALA A 262 5.16 19.64 -9.50
CA ALA A 262 4.74 18.81 -8.37
C ALA A 262 4.40 19.63 -7.10
N PHE A 263 5.15 20.69 -6.80
CA PHE A 263 4.88 21.58 -5.66
C PHE A 263 3.54 22.32 -5.75
N VAL A 264 3.04 22.58 -6.95
CA VAL A 264 1.76 23.27 -7.14
C VAL A 264 0.60 22.41 -6.65
N TYR A 265 0.70 21.08 -6.71
CA TYR A 265 -0.33 20.17 -6.16
C TYR A 265 -0.43 20.23 -4.64
N LEU A 266 0.66 20.58 -3.97
CA LEU A 266 0.70 20.64 -2.51
C LEU A 266 -0.10 21.83 -1.96
N LEU A 267 -0.19 22.95 -2.69
CA LEU A 267 -0.93 24.13 -2.24
C LEU A 267 -2.40 23.82 -1.92
N PRO A 268 -3.23 23.33 -2.86
CA PRO A 268 -4.61 22.97 -2.56
C PRO A 268 -4.69 21.83 -1.55
N ALA A 269 -3.80 20.84 -1.62
CA ALA A 269 -3.83 19.68 -0.73
C ALA A 269 -3.60 20.08 0.74
N ILE A 270 -2.60 20.93 1.02
CA ILE A 270 -2.34 21.47 2.36
C ILE A 270 -3.49 22.38 2.81
N ALA A 271 -4.06 23.18 1.90
CA ALA A 271 -5.16 24.07 2.26
C ALA A 271 -6.41 23.31 2.73
N PHE A 272 -6.69 22.13 2.15
CA PHE A 272 -7.77 21.25 2.59
C PHE A 272 -7.42 20.40 3.82
N PHE A 273 -6.26 19.72 3.79
CA PHE A 273 -5.93 18.64 4.72
C PHE A 273 -4.86 19.00 5.76
N SER A 274 -4.38 20.25 5.77
CA SER A 274 -3.26 20.71 6.60
C SER A 274 -1.95 19.97 6.26
N ILE A 275 -0.84 20.30 6.92
CA ILE A 275 0.46 19.66 6.68
C ILE A 275 0.44 18.23 7.25
N GLY A 276 0.99 17.25 6.52
CA GLY A 276 1.03 15.85 6.97
C GLY A 276 1.11 14.83 5.84
N ILE A 277 0.74 13.58 6.16
CA ILE A 277 0.74 12.43 5.25
C ILE A 277 -0.30 12.60 4.13
N VAL A 278 -1.51 13.08 4.47
CA VAL A 278 -2.65 13.16 3.55
C VAL A 278 -2.37 14.02 2.31
N PRO A 279 -1.85 15.26 2.42
CA PRO A 279 -1.47 16.04 1.24
C PRO A 279 -0.41 15.35 0.38
N GLY A 280 0.57 14.69 1.01
CA GLY A 280 1.61 13.95 0.31
C GLY A 280 1.02 12.83 -0.55
N VAL A 281 0.09 12.05 0.01
CA VAL A 281 -0.65 11.01 -0.73
C VAL A 281 -1.48 11.61 -1.85
N ILE A 282 -2.26 12.66 -1.59
CA ILE A 282 -3.15 13.27 -2.59
C ILE A 282 -2.36 13.85 -3.76
N ALA A 283 -1.30 14.61 -3.49
CA ALA A 283 -0.46 15.17 -4.54
C ALA A 283 0.21 14.07 -5.37
N THR A 284 0.67 13.00 -4.71
CA THR A 284 1.22 11.81 -5.38
C THR A 284 0.19 11.15 -6.29
N VAL A 285 -1.04 10.95 -5.81
CA VAL A 285 -2.14 10.37 -6.59
C VAL A 285 -2.43 11.20 -7.84
N ILE A 286 -2.59 12.52 -7.69
CA ILE A 286 -2.89 13.42 -8.80
C ILE A 286 -1.76 13.40 -9.84
N PHE A 287 -0.51 13.42 -9.38
CA PHE A 287 0.65 13.41 -10.27
C PHE A 287 0.86 12.07 -11.00
N ALA A 288 0.61 10.95 -10.32
CA ALA A 288 0.92 9.61 -10.83
C ALA A 288 -0.21 8.97 -11.66
N MET A 289 -1.47 9.36 -11.44
CA MET A 289 -2.66 8.80 -12.10
C MET A 289 -2.65 8.89 -13.64
N PRO A 290 -2.21 10.00 -14.28
CA PRO A 290 -2.37 10.19 -15.72
C PRO A 290 -1.86 9.06 -16.66
N PRO A 291 -0.62 8.54 -16.52
CA PRO A 291 -0.19 7.41 -17.35
C PRO A 291 -1.04 6.15 -17.15
N GLY A 292 -1.55 5.90 -15.95
CA GLY A 292 -2.43 4.78 -15.67
C GLY A 292 -3.75 4.84 -16.45
N VAL A 293 -4.37 6.02 -16.48
CA VAL A 293 -5.59 6.26 -17.27
C VAL A 293 -5.31 6.06 -18.77
N ARG A 294 -4.24 6.69 -19.28
CA ARG A 294 -3.89 6.64 -20.70
C ARG A 294 -3.55 5.23 -21.18
N LEU A 295 -2.74 4.49 -20.42
CA LEU A 295 -2.33 3.14 -20.80
C LEU A 295 -3.48 2.13 -20.66
N THR A 296 -4.41 2.36 -19.74
CA THR A 296 -5.65 1.57 -19.66
C THR A 296 -6.55 1.83 -20.86
N GLU A 297 -6.77 3.10 -21.21
CA GLU A 297 -7.54 3.46 -22.41
C GLU A 297 -6.91 2.86 -23.68
N LEU A 298 -5.60 3.05 -23.84
CA LEU A 298 -4.84 2.55 -24.98
C LEU A 298 -4.93 1.03 -25.08
N GLY A 299 -4.67 0.33 -23.98
CA GLY A 299 -4.68 -1.13 -23.94
C GLY A 299 -6.02 -1.72 -24.38
N ILE A 300 -7.14 -1.14 -23.93
CA ILE A 300 -8.48 -1.61 -24.30
C ILE A 300 -8.80 -1.29 -25.76
N ARG A 301 -8.44 -0.09 -26.24
CA ARG A 301 -8.68 0.34 -27.63
C ARG A 301 -7.83 -0.41 -28.67
N GLN A 302 -6.68 -0.95 -28.26
CA GLN A 302 -5.76 -1.70 -29.11
C GLN A 302 -6.11 -3.20 -29.25
N VAL A 303 -7.11 -3.68 -28.52
CA VAL A 303 -7.61 -5.05 -28.68
C VAL A 303 -8.16 -5.22 -30.10
N ASP A 304 -7.80 -6.34 -30.74
CA ASP A 304 -8.22 -6.65 -32.10
C ASP A 304 -9.75 -6.59 -32.24
N LYS A 305 -10.21 -5.86 -33.26
CA LYS A 305 -11.63 -5.69 -33.53
C LYS A 305 -12.28 -7.00 -33.94
N GLU A 306 -11.57 -7.89 -34.62
CA GLU A 306 -12.11 -9.19 -35.02
C GLU A 306 -12.54 -10.02 -33.80
N LEU A 307 -11.78 -9.93 -32.70
CA LEU A 307 -12.12 -10.60 -31.44
C LEU A 307 -13.35 -9.98 -30.75
N VAL A 308 -13.54 -8.67 -30.90
CA VAL A 308 -14.71 -7.95 -30.37
C VAL A 308 -15.95 -8.30 -31.19
N GLU A 309 -15.87 -8.20 -32.52
CA GLU A 309 -16.94 -8.54 -33.47
C GLU A 309 -17.35 -10.02 -33.34
N ALA A 310 -16.40 -10.93 -33.07
CA ALA A 310 -16.72 -12.32 -32.76
C ALA A 310 -17.57 -12.43 -31.48
N GLY A 311 -17.22 -11.69 -30.42
CA GLY A 311 -18.02 -11.64 -29.19
C GLY A 311 -19.45 -11.13 -29.42
N GLU A 312 -19.58 -10.09 -30.24
CA GLU A 312 -20.88 -9.52 -30.65
C GLU A 312 -21.70 -10.53 -31.47
N ALA A 313 -21.06 -11.26 -32.40
CA ALA A 313 -21.71 -12.28 -33.22
C ALA A 313 -22.24 -13.47 -32.40
N PHE A 314 -21.59 -13.80 -31.28
CA PHE A 314 -22.09 -14.78 -30.30
C PHE A 314 -23.14 -14.21 -29.32
N GLY A 315 -23.57 -12.95 -29.51
CA GLY A 315 -24.60 -12.30 -28.70
C GLY A 315 -24.13 -11.88 -27.31
N ALA A 316 -22.82 -11.72 -27.09
CA ALA A 316 -22.30 -11.26 -25.81
C ALA A 316 -22.55 -9.75 -25.64
N PRO A 317 -23.10 -9.30 -24.49
CA PRO A 317 -23.26 -7.87 -24.23
C PRO A 317 -21.90 -7.19 -24.01
N ASP A 318 -21.81 -5.87 -24.25
CA ASP A 318 -20.57 -5.07 -24.15
C ASP A 318 -19.79 -5.27 -22.86
N TRP A 319 -20.48 -5.38 -21.72
CA TRP A 319 -19.83 -5.61 -20.43
C TRP A 319 -19.15 -6.99 -20.35
N GLN A 320 -19.71 -7.99 -21.03
CA GLN A 320 -19.15 -9.33 -21.11
C GLN A 320 -17.97 -9.36 -22.08
N ILE A 321 -18.07 -8.65 -23.21
CA ILE A 321 -16.95 -8.44 -24.15
C ILE A 321 -15.80 -7.75 -23.43
N LEU A 322 -16.07 -6.64 -22.73
CA LEU A 322 -15.08 -5.92 -21.96
C LEU A 322 -14.39 -6.82 -20.93
N ARG A 323 -15.16 -7.53 -20.09
CA ARG A 323 -14.60 -8.32 -18.99
C ARG A 323 -13.89 -9.60 -19.43
N ARG A 324 -14.37 -10.25 -20.49
CA ARG A 324 -13.87 -11.57 -20.92
C ARG A 324 -12.91 -11.53 -22.10
N ILE A 325 -12.94 -10.47 -22.90
CA ILE A 325 -12.10 -10.33 -24.10
C ILE A 325 -11.14 -9.17 -23.92
N GLN A 326 -11.65 -7.94 -23.77
CA GLN A 326 -10.80 -6.75 -23.83
C GLN A 326 -9.86 -6.60 -22.62
N LEU A 327 -10.38 -6.69 -21.38
CA LEU A 327 -9.56 -6.52 -20.17
C LEU A 327 -8.43 -7.56 -20.04
N PRO A 328 -8.67 -8.87 -20.28
CA PRO A 328 -7.61 -9.86 -20.26
C PRO A 328 -6.51 -9.61 -21.32
N LEU A 329 -6.89 -9.18 -22.52
CA LEU A 329 -5.95 -8.90 -23.61
C LEU A 329 -5.18 -7.58 -23.40
N ALA A 330 -5.84 -6.58 -22.80
CA ALA A 330 -5.25 -5.28 -22.46
C ALA A 330 -4.35 -5.32 -21.21
N LEU A 331 -4.35 -6.43 -20.45
CA LEU A 331 -3.72 -6.52 -19.13
C LEU A 331 -2.23 -6.12 -19.15
N ALA A 332 -1.48 -6.48 -20.20
CA ALA A 332 -0.07 -6.12 -20.29
C ALA A 332 0.14 -4.59 -20.31
N THR A 333 -0.65 -3.87 -21.11
CA THR A 333 -0.60 -2.41 -21.21
C THR A 333 -1.13 -1.75 -19.94
N ILE A 334 -2.21 -2.28 -19.34
CA ILE A 334 -2.73 -1.81 -18.05
C ILE A 334 -1.66 -1.94 -16.96
N MET A 335 -0.99 -3.09 -16.88
CA MET A 335 0.09 -3.32 -15.91
C MET A 335 1.30 -2.41 -16.15
N ALA A 336 1.60 -2.07 -17.40
CA ALA A 336 2.61 -1.04 -17.69
C ALA A 336 2.19 0.34 -17.13
N GLY A 337 0.90 0.68 -17.21
CA GLY A 337 0.34 1.88 -16.59
C GLY A 337 0.45 1.88 -15.07
N ILE A 338 0.15 0.75 -14.43
CA ILE A 338 0.33 0.57 -12.99
C ILE A 338 1.80 0.72 -12.61
N ASN A 339 2.72 0.16 -13.40
CA ASN A 339 4.16 0.35 -13.17
C ASN A 339 4.55 1.83 -13.23
N GLN A 340 4.02 2.59 -14.19
CA GLN A 340 4.27 4.04 -14.27
C GLN A 340 3.71 4.81 -13.08
N ILE A 341 2.52 4.44 -12.57
CA ILE A 341 1.97 5.01 -11.34
C ILE A 341 2.96 4.80 -10.18
N ILE A 342 3.49 3.59 -10.01
CA ILE A 342 4.45 3.27 -8.94
C ILE A 342 5.73 4.10 -9.09
N MET A 343 6.31 4.15 -10.28
CA MET A 343 7.55 4.88 -10.55
C MET A 343 7.41 6.39 -10.33
N LEU A 344 6.29 6.99 -10.74
CA LEU A 344 6.01 8.40 -10.47
C LEU A 344 5.71 8.65 -8.99
N SER A 345 5.07 7.69 -8.32
CA SER A 345 4.80 7.78 -6.88
C SER A 345 6.10 7.79 -6.07
N LEU A 346 7.08 6.96 -6.47
CA LEU A 346 8.44 6.96 -5.91
C LEU A 346 9.16 8.29 -6.11
N SER A 347 9.00 8.89 -7.29
CA SER A 347 9.58 10.21 -7.60
C SER A 347 9.02 11.31 -6.70
N MET A 348 7.82 11.12 -6.14
CA MET A 348 7.15 12.08 -5.28
C MET A 348 7.53 11.97 -3.80
N VAL A 349 8.30 10.95 -3.39
CA VAL A 349 8.66 10.70 -1.98
C VAL A 349 9.30 11.92 -1.30
N VAL A 350 10.26 12.56 -1.97
CA VAL A 350 10.96 13.74 -1.41
C VAL A 350 9.99 14.91 -1.22
N ILE A 351 9.09 15.11 -2.18
CA ILE A 351 8.13 16.21 -2.15
C ILE A 351 7.06 15.98 -1.09
N ALA A 352 6.61 14.73 -0.91
CA ALA A 352 5.72 14.35 0.18
C ALA A 352 6.40 14.54 1.55
N GLY A 353 7.67 14.14 1.70
CA GLY A 353 8.43 14.32 2.93
C GLY A 353 8.54 15.79 3.35
N MET A 354 8.76 16.69 2.40
CA MET A 354 8.84 18.15 2.64
C MET A 354 7.56 18.75 3.25
N VAL A 355 6.40 18.15 3.00
CA VAL A 355 5.10 18.63 3.53
C VAL A 355 4.64 17.87 4.77
N GLY A 356 5.59 17.26 5.50
CA GLY A 356 5.31 16.61 6.77
C GLY A 356 4.77 15.20 6.66
N ALA A 357 4.89 14.55 5.50
CA ALA A 357 4.58 13.12 5.39
C ALA A 357 5.66 12.22 6.03
N GLY A 358 6.82 12.77 6.36
CA GLY A 358 7.93 12.05 6.99
C GLY A 358 8.68 11.12 6.03
N GLY A 359 9.28 10.08 6.58
CA GLY A 359 10.01 9.06 5.83
C GLY A 359 11.30 9.56 5.17
N LEU A 360 11.84 8.78 4.24
CA LEU A 360 13.12 9.08 3.56
C LEU A 360 13.09 10.41 2.80
N GLY A 361 11.91 10.86 2.37
CA GLY A 361 11.77 12.16 1.72
C GLY A 361 12.12 13.32 2.65
N ASN A 362 11.84 13.18 3.95
CA ASN A 362 12.22 14.15 4.96
C ASN A 362 13.73 14.17 5.20
N ASP A 363 14.40 13.01 5.18
CA ASP A 363 15.86 12.92 5.34
C ASP A 363 16.59 13.61 4.16
N VAL A 364 16.15 13.31 2.94
CA VAL A 364 16.67 13.96 1.72
C VAL A 364 16.44 15.47 1.77
N TYR A 365 15.23 15.91 2.15
CA TYR A 365 14.92 17.33 2.26
C TYR A 365 15.75 18.01 3.34
N THR A 366 15.90 17.39 4.51
CA THR A 366 16.71 17.89 5.63
C THR A 366 18.16 18.06 5.21
N GLY A 367 18.74 17.07 4.54
CA GLY A 367 20.11 17.16 4.04
C GLY A 367 20.33 18.29 3.04
N ILE A 368 19.34 18.60 2.20
CA ILE A 368 19.39 19.74 1.28
C ILE A 368 19.21 21.07 2.05
N ALA A 369 18.18 21.17 2.88
CA ALA A 369 17.78 22.41 3.54
C ALA A 369 18.79 22.87 4.60
N GLN A 370 19.44 21.92 5.29
CA GLN A 370 20.42 22.19 6.35
C GLN A 370 21.86 22.02 5.88
N GLY A 371 22.09 21.55 4.64
CA GLY A 371 23.43 21.25 4.13
C GLY A 371 24.07 20.00 4.74
N ASP A 372 23.28 19.13 5.39
CA ASP A 372 23.73 17.84 5.93
C ASP A 372 23.75 16.78 4.82
N VAL A 373 24.85 16.78 4.06
CA VAL A 373 25.05 15.85 2.94
C VAL A 373 24.99 14.37 3.37
N PRO A 374 25.59 13.94 4.51
CA PRO A 374 25.44 12.57 5.01
C PRO A 374 23.99 12.11 5.12
N VAL A 375 23.15 12.83 5.87
CA VAL A 375 21.72 12.46 6.06
C VAL A 375 20.97 12.43 4.73
N GLY A 376 21.20 13.44 3.88
CA GLY A 376 20.57 13.50 2.58
C GLY A 376 20.98 12.36 1.64
N PHE A 377 22.24 11.92 1.72
CA PHE A 377 22.78 10.85 0.89
C PHE A 377 22.29 9.46 1.35
N GLU A 378 22.27 9.20 2.67
CA GLU A 378 21.72 7.98 3.24
C GLU A 378 20.24 7.81 2.89
N GLY A 379 19.44 8.88 3.06
CA GLY A 379 18.04 8.91 2.65
C GLY A 379 17.88 8.67 1.14
N GLY A 380 18.72 9.30 0.30
CA GLY A 380 18.71 9.13 -1.15
C GLY A 380 19.00 7.70 -1.60
N ILE A 381 20.02 7.05 -1.04
CA ILE A 381 20.34 5.65 -1.33
C ILE A 381 19.20 4.74 -0.89
N ALA A 382 18.61 4.96 0.28
CA ALA A 382 17.48 4.18 0.76
C ALA A 382 16.26 4.30 -0.19
N VAL A 383 15.99 5.50 -0.73
CA VAL A 383 14.93 5.71 -1.74
C VAL A 383 15.23 4.90 -3.00
N VAL A 384 16.48 4.91 -3.47
CA VAL A 384 16.89 4.13 -4.65
C VAL A 384 16.72 2.63 -4.42
N ILE A 385 17.06 2.12 -3.23
CA ILE A 385 16.88 0.70 -2.88
C ILE A 385 15.39 0.33 -2.93
N LEU A 386 14.51 1.13 -2.32
CA LEU A 386 13.06 0.92 -2.38
C LEU A 386 12.53 0.99 -3.81
N ALA A 387 13.03 1.94 -4.61
CA ALA A 387 12.61 2.10 -6.01
C ALA A 387 12.98 0.87 -6.85
N ILE A 388 14.21 0.38 -6.72
CA ILE A 388 14.64 -0.85 -7.43
C ILE A 388 13.84 -2.05 -6.92
N PHE A 389 13.61 -2.17 -5.62
CA PHE A 389 12.80 -3.25 -5.06
C PHE A 389 11.38 -3.27 -5.67
N LEU A 390 10.68 -2.14 -5.68
CA LEU A 390 9.33 -2.03 -6.22
C LEU A 390 9.26 -2.19 -7.75
N ASP A 391 10.19 -1.61 -8.50
CA ASP A 391 10.27 -1.76 -9.96
C ASP A 391 10.45 -3.24 -10.34
N ARG A 392 11.35 -3.95 -9.66
CA ARG A 392 11.62 -5.37 -9.95
C ARG A 392 10.45 -6.27 -9.60
N LEU A 393 9.77 -6.02 -8.47
CA LEU A 393 8.57 -6.75 -8.11
C LEU A 393 7.45 -6.54 -9.14
N THR A 394 7.16 -5.30 -9.49
CA THR A 394 6.07 -4.95 -10.41
C THR A 394 6.36 -5.44 -11.82
N GLY A 395 7.59 -5.25 -12.31
CA GLY A 395 8.04 -5.72 -13.61
C GLY A 395 8.07 -7.25 -13.74
N ALA A 396 8.12 -7.99 -12.64
CA ALA A 396 8.00 -9.45 -12.66
C ALA A 396 6.54 -9.91 -12.74
N VAL A 397 5.60 -9.22 -12.08
CA VAL A 397 4.16 -9.51 -12.17
C VAL A 397 3.65 -9.42 -13.61
N THR A 398 4.15 -8.47 -14.40
CA THR A 398 3.76 -8.30 -15.81
C THR A 398 4.15 -9.51 -16.69
N ARG A 399 5.21 -10.24 -16.34
CA ARG A 399 5.67 -11.44 -17.07
C ARG A 399 4.72 -12.63 -16.95
N PHE A 400 3.85 -12.65 -15.95
CA PHE A 400 2.87 -13.71 -15.74
C PHE A 400 1.54 -13.46 -16.45
N SER A 401 1.38 -12.32 -17.13
CA SER A 401 0.18 -12.00 -17.91
C SER A 401 -0.10 -13.08 -18.97
N PRO A 402 -1.36 -13.55 -19.13
CA PRO A 402 -1.75 -14.48 -20.19
C PRO A 402 -1.35 -13.98 -21.59
N ALA A 403 -1.40 -12.67 -21.83
CA ALA A 403 -0.98 -12.04 -23.08
C ALA A 403 0.53 -12.16 -23.32
N ALA A 404 1.35 -11.98 -22.27
CA ALA A 404 2.80 -12.15 -22.35
C ALA A 404 3.20 -13.62 -22.57
N ARG A 405 2.42 -14.56 -22.02
CA ARG A 405 2.58 -15.99 -22.30
C ARG A 405 2.18 -16.35 -23.72
N ALA A 406 1.10 -15.77 -24.24
CA ALA A 406 0.67 -15.96 -25.63
C ALA A 406 1.72 -15.42 -26.62
N GLN A 407 2.26 -14.22 -26.38
CA GLN A 407 3.34 -13.64 -27.21
C GLN A 407 4.63 -14.47 -27.21
N ARG A 408 5.00 -15.03 -26.05
CA ARG A 408 6.17 -15.95 -25.96
C ARG A 408 5.91 -17.32 -26.59
N ALA A 409 4.66 -17.74 -26.71
CA ALA A 409 4.32 -18.99 -27.39
C ALA A 409 4.28 -18.82 -28.92
N SER A 410 4.10 -17.58 -29.41
CA SER A 410 4.14 -17.23 -30.84
C SER A 410 5.51 -16.78 -31.35
N ALA A 411 6.49 -16.62 -30.46
CA ALA A 411 7.88 -16.25 -30.77
C ALA A 411 8.79 -17.48 -30.58
#